data_AF-A0A1I7WMV4-F1
#
_entry.id   AF-A0A1I7WMV4-F1
#
_cell.length_a   1.000
_cell.length_b   1.000
_cell.length_c   1.000
_cell.angle_alpha   90.00
_cell.angle_beta   90.00
_cell.angle_gamma   90.00
#
_symmetry.space_group_name_H-M   'P 1'
#
loop_
_entity.id
_entity.type
_entity.pdbx_description
1 polymer ?
#
loop_
_entity_poly.entity_id
_entity_poly.type
_entity_poly.pdbx_seq_one_letter_code
_entity_poly.pdbx_strand_id
1 'polypeptide(L)'
;MIKGLQSLLGRMEPALSNAVSILQSVKDTCVDTCSASEMRPSVEKGKKRQGKESTSSSASDLRIPRRAVPPAPSSTQLYMARTQLESLVSERNSGGKKILRKELDSKTIERINVFLRKSTHWAALFRLSDSLSEAAELSQLWFREFYLEMTMGNRIQFPIEMSVPWILTSHILTTADSALLECALYQLDLYNDAAHYSLFNFRKQFLYDEVEAEVNLCFDQFIYKLSEMVFTHFKQLASCMMLDKRFKGECHRAGVTIRTPPAGRFDSLLKQRHVQFESSELSSIVELDYLIETNRLCHSLLRQKLASVADFNDLLLEELRELGNMILFCMQLEIGLAQEEVQDLLAAAAFTNVIPRPPAKNVVEQEKQLAKLEEKYSRIQLTNVVQKFGDEKQIAIAREAELMTKERLCCGLNVFEMFLQRIKQILVSDSIWTGGYPTNGVMWVDECVEFHRIWSALQFFICHPPQREDEHLIEEFFGDSVQWAALSIISLLGQHRRFEVLDFCYHLHRIQKADGKDETVNGIRLVRMVERIRRFQLLNNQVLAILSNILSPAEEFEEERVREFLPPTHPSLSNQYPIDE
;
A
#
# COMPACT_ATOMS: atom_id res chain seq x y z
N MET A 1 -7.09 -25.25 -63.35
CA MET A 1 -6.58 -26.50 -63.96
C MET A 1 -7.65 -27.25 -64.75
N ILE A 2 -8.82 -27.56 -64.19
CA ILE A 2 -9.86 -28.39 -64.85
C ILE A 2 -10.37 -27.78 -66.18
N LYS A 3 -10.64 -26.47 -66.24
CA LYS A 3 -11.00 -25.78 -67.50
C LYS A 3 -9.87 -25.79 -68.56
N GLY A 4 -8.60 -25.89 -68.14
CA GLY A 4 -7.46 -26.02 -69.05
C GLY A 4 -7.28 -27.44 -69.57
N LEU A 5 -7.54 -28.43 -68.73
CA LEU A 5 -7.50 -29.86 -69.04
C LEU A 5 -8.57 -30.29 -70.05
N GLN A 6 -9.78 -29.76 -69.89
CA GLN A 6 -10.93 -30.07 -70.73
C GLN A 6 -10.82 -29.46 -72.14
N SER A 7 -10.10 -28.34 -72.28
CA SER A 7 -9.76 -27.72 -73.57
C SER A 7 -8.63 -28.46 -74.31
N LEU A 8 -7.75 -29.17 -73.58
CA LEU A 8 -6.66 -29.97 -74.15
C LEU A 8 -7.20 -31.31 -74.67
N LEU A 9 -8.05 -31.98 -73.89
CA LEU A 9 -8.69 -33.26 -74.26
C LEU A 9 -9.49 -33.22 -75.57
N GLY A 10 -10.03 -32.05 -75.96
CA GLY A 10 -10.82 -31.89 -77.18
C GLY A 10 -10.01 -31.63 -78.47
N ARG A 11 -8.67 -31.53 -78.40
CA ARG A 11 -7.80 -31.11 -79.53
C ARG A 11 -6.72 -32.14 -79.93
N MET A 12 -6.77 -33.36 -79.43
CA MET A 12 -5.63 -34.29 -79.48
C MET A 12 -5.90 -35.50 -80.41
N GLU A 13 -5.14 -35.59 -81.51
CA GLU A 13 -5.09 -36.74 -82.44
C GLU A 13 -4.51 -38.02 -81.77
N PRO A 14 -4.66 -39.23 -82.37
CA PRO A 14 -4.54 -40.54 -81.69
C PRO A 14 -3.17 -40.90 -81.07
N ALA A 15 -2.13 -40.07 -81.22
CA ALA A 15 -0.81 -40.30 -80.60
C ALA A 15 -0.75 -39.90 -79.11
N LEU A 16 -1.82 -39.31 -78.55
CA LEU A 16 -1.83 -38.60 -77.27
C LEU A 16 -2.49 -39.35 -76.10
N SER A 17 -2.75 -40.66 -76.27
CA SER A 17 -3.47 -41.51 -75.31
C SER A 17 -2.90 -41.47 -73.87
N ASN A 18 -1.58 -41.42 -73.71
CA ASN A 18 -0.95 -41.50 -72.38
C ASN A 18 -1.06 -40.21 -71.56
N ALA A 19 -0.79 -39.04 -72.16
CA ALA A 19 -0.93 -37.75 -71.45
C ALA A 19 -2.40 -37.47 -71.12
N VAL A 20 -3.31 -37.78 -72.05
CA VAL A 20 -4.76 -37.74 -71.85
C VAL A 20 -5.21 -38.65 -70.72
N SER A 21 -4.68 -39.88 -70.64
CA SER A 21 -5.00 -40.84 -69.58
C SER A 21 -4.53 -40.38 -68.20
N ILE A 22 -3.32 -39.82 -68.07
CA ILE A 22 -2.80 -39.28 -66.79
C ILE A 22 -3.64 -38.08 -66.33
N LEU A 23 -3.95 -37.18 -67.25
CA LEU A 23 -4.76 -35.99 -66.98
C LEU A 23 -6.21 -36.33 -66.61
N GLN A 24 -6.77 -37.38 -67.22
CA GLN A 24 -8.07 -37.94 -66.87
C GLN A 24 -8.03 -38.64 -65.50
N SER A 25 -6.96 -39.38 -65.17
CA SER A 25 -6.77 -40.00 -63.85
C SER A 25 -6.67 -38.96 -62.72
N VAL A 26 -5.93 -37.87 -62.91
CA VAL A 26 -5.86 -36.75 -61.94
C VAL A 26 -7.24 -36.12 -61.75
N LYS A 27 -8.01 -35.98 -62.83
CA LYS A 27 -9.37 -35.45 -62.80
C LYS A 27 -10.30 -36.37 -62.02
N ASP A 28 -10.29 -37.67 -62.30
CA ASP A 28 -11.17 -38.64 -61.65
C ASP A 28 -10.82 -38.84 -60.16
N THR A 29 -9.55 -38.65 -59.79
CA THR A 29 -9.08 -38.75 -58.40
C THR A 29 -9.44 -37.53 -57.55
N CYS A 30 -9.48 -36.33 -58.13
CA CYS A 30 -9.56 -35.07 -57.38
C CYS A 30 -10.82 -34.23 -57.65
N VAL A 31 -11.63 -34.55 -58.66
CA VAL A 31 -12.83 -33.77 -58.97
C VAL A 31 -14.03 -34.30 -58.21
N ASP A 32 -14.51 -33.50 -57.25
CA ASP A 32 -15.75 -33.75 -56.52
C ASP A 32 -16.95 -33.25 -57.34
N THR A 33 -17.59 -34.13 -58.13
CA THR A 33 -18.83 -33.80 -58.87
C THR A 33 -20.07 -34.03 -58.00
N CYS A 34 -20.26 -33.24 -56.94
CA CYS A 34 -21.51 -33.26 -56.17
C CYS A 34 -22.75 -32.68 -56.89
N SER A 35 -22.69 -32.44 -58.20
CA SER A 35 -23.85 -32.05 -59.03
C SER A 35 -24.24 -33.16 -60.01
N ALA A 36 -24.21 -34.43 -59.59
CA ALA A 36 -24.66 -35.55 -60.42
C ALA A 36 -26.19 -35.69 -60.53
N SER A 37 -26.99 -34.80 -59.91
CA SER A 37 -28.47 -34.88 -59.90
C SER A 37 -29.20 -33.94 -60.87
N GLU A 38 -28.54 -32.97 -61.55
CA GLU A 38 -29.25 -31.97 -62.38
C GLU A 38 -28.86 -31.92 -63.87
N MET A 39 -28.24 -32.98 -64.41
CA MET A 39 -28.07 -33.11 -65.87
C MET A 39 -28.54 -34.47 -66.35
N ARG A 40 -29.87 -34.67 -66.38
CA ARG A 40 -30.48 -35.63 -67.30
C ARG A 40 -30.84 -34.90 -68.60
N PRO A 41 -30.54 -35.46 -69.79
CA PRO A 41 -31.00 -34.88 -71.04
C PRO A 41 -32.49 -35.18 -71.22
N SER A 42 -33.33 -34.16 -71.24
CA SER A 42 -34.74 -34.28 -71.62
C SER A 42 -34.88 -34.38 -73.13
N VAL A 43 -35.54 -35.46 -73.55
CA VAL A 43 -35.98 -35.72 -74.92
C VAL A 43 -37.15 -34.79 -75.24
N GLU A 44 -37.06 -33.99 -76.30
CA GLU A 44 -38.21 -33.71 -77.16
C GLU A 44 -37.81 -33.15 -78.55
N LYS A 45 -38.53 -33.63 -79.56
CA LYS A 45 -38.32 -33.45 -81.01
C LYS A 45 -38.82 -32.08 -81.49
N GLY A 46 -38.16 -31.48 -82.49
CA GLY A 46 -38.84 -30.53 -83.39
C GLY A 46 -38.00 -29.57 -84.25
N LYS A 47 -37.73 -29.97 -85.50
CA LYS A 47 -37.68 -29.18 -86.76
C LYS A 47 -36.79 -27.92 -86.93
N LYS A 48 -35.81 -28.09 -87.85
CA LYS A 48 -35.30 -27.18 -88.92
C LYS A 48 -35.44 -25.65 -88.75
N ARG A 49 -34.30 -24.92 -88.78
CA ARG A 49 -33.89 -24.07 -89.93
C ARG A 49 -32.45 -23.53 -89.78
N GLN A 50 -31.83 -23.36 -90.95
CA GLN A 50 -30.47 -22.89 -91.24
C GLN A 50 -30.14 -21.50 -90.68
N GLY A 51 -28.85 -21.24 -90.45
CA GLY A 51 -28.23 -19.99 -90.90
C GLY A 51 -27.26 -19.28 -89.94
N LYS A 52 -25.99 -19.30 -90.36
CA LYS A 52 -24.95 -18.26 -90.23
C LYS A 52 -24.18 -18.06 -88.92
N GLU A 53 -22.87 -18.06 -89.13
CA GLU A 53 -21.76 -17.76 -88.22
C GLU A 53 -21.94 -16.43 -87.47
N SER A 54 -21.69 -16.48 -86.16
CA SER A 54 -21.10 -15.35 -85.46
C SER A 54 -20.02 -15.89 -84.52
N THR A 55 -18.86 -15.26 -84.64
CA THR A 55 -17.67 -15.43 -83.83
C THR A 55 -17.96 -15.14 -82.35
N SER A 56 -17.21 -15.82 -81.48
CA SER A 56 -17.22 -15.70 -80.01
C SER A 56 -18.42 -16.34 -79.27
N SER A 57 -18.29 -17.63 -78.96
CA SER A 57 -18.97 -18.21 -77.80
C SER A 57 -17.93 -18.74 -76.83
N SER A 58 -17.63 -17.90 -75.86
CA SER A 58 -16.98 -18.18 -74.58
C SER A 58 -17.17 -19.62 -74.09
N ALA A 59 -16.06 -20.22 -73.67
CA ALA A 59 -16.02 -21.47 -72.93
C ALA A 59 -17.14 -21.51 -71.88
N SER A 60 -17.96 -22.55 -71.94
CA SER A 60 -19.06 -22.80 -71.01
C SER A 60 -18.60 -22.61 -69.57
N ASP A 61 -19.29 -21.73 -68.86
CA ASP A 61 -18.94 -21.34 -67.51
C ASP A 61 -19.29 -22.43 -66.50
N LEU A 62 -18.42 -23.44 -66.39
CA LEU A 62 -18.42 -24.38 -65.27
C LEU A 62 -18.20 -23.58 -63.97
N ARG A 63 -19.29 -23.33 -63.23
CA ARG A 63 -19.26 -22.80 -61.87
C ARG A 63 -18.81 -23.92 -60.94
N ILE A 64 -17.56 -23.85 -60.49
CA ILE A 64 -17.06 -24.72 -59.43
C ILE A 64 -17.70 -24.22 -58.12
N PRO A 65 -18.50 -25.03 -57.42
CA PRO A 65 -19.11 -24.59 -56.16
C PRO A 65 -18.00 -24.31 -55.13
N ARG A 66 -17.94 -23.08 -54.61
CA ARG A 66 -17.13 -22.76 -53.44
C ARG A 66 -17.85 -23.29 -52.21
N ARG A 67 -17.34 -24.36 -51.59
CA ARG A 67 -17.85 -24.80 -50.27
C ARG A 67 -17.29 -23.89 -49.17
N ALA A 68 -18.07 -23.69 -48.11
CA ALA A 68 -17.65 -23.00 -46.89
C ALA A 68 -16.57 -23.80 -46.12
N VAL A 69 -16.57 -25.13 -46.26
CA VAL A 69 -15.50 -26.04 -45.82
C VAL A 69 -15.28 -27.08 -46.93
N PRO A 70 -14.30 -26.90 -47.85
CA PRO A 70 -13.95 -27.96 -48.78
C PRO A 70 -13.29 -29.11 -48.00
N PRO A 71 -13.66 -30.38 -48.23
CA PRO A 71 -12.90 -31.49 -47.67
C PRO A 71 -11.47 -31.36 -48.19
N ALA A 72 -10.50 -31.23 -47.27
CA ALA A 72 -9.10 -31.25 -47.66
C ALA A 72 -8.86 -32.54 -48.48
N PRO A 73 -8.16 -32.47 -49.63
CA PRO A 73 -7.81 -33.68 -50.36
C PRO A 73 -7.07 -34.61 -49.41
N SER A 74 -7.41 -35.91 -49.43
CA SER A 74 -6.69 -36.88 -48.61
C SER A 74 -5.19 -36.84 -48.94
N SER A 75 -4.35 -37.24 -47.98
CA SER A 75 -2.89 -37.32 -48.20
C SER A 75 -2.56 -38.14 -49.46
N THR A 76 -3.33 -39.20 -49.72
CA THR A 76 -3.22 -40.05 -50.92
C THR A 76 -3.67 -39.34 -52.20
N GLN A 77 -4.79 -38.61 -52.19
CA GLN A 77 -5.26 -37.83 -53.36
C GLN A 77 -4.26 -36.75 -53.76
N LEU A 78 -3.73 -36.01 -52.78
CA LEU A 78 -2.74 -34.97 -53.02
C LEU A 78 -1.41 -35.57 -53.52
N TYR A 79 -0.97 -36.68 -52.91
CA TYR A 79 0.24 -37.39 -53.33
C TYR A 79 0.13 -37.92 -54.76
N MET A 80 -0.97 -38.61 -55.10
CA MET A 80 -1.21 -39.15 -56.44
C MET A 80 -1.27 -38.05 -57.49
N ALA A 81 -2.05 -36.98 -57.25
CA ALA A 81 -2.20 -35.87 -58.18
C ALA A 81 -0.87 -35.16 -58.43
N ARG A 82 -0.06 -34.93 -57.39
CA ARG A 82 1.27 -34.33 -57.52
C ARG A 82 2.22 -35.24 -58.31
N THR A 83 2.29 -36.53 -57.96
CA THR A 83 3.20 -37.50 -58.61
C THR A 83 2.87 -37.68 -60.09
N GLN A 84 1.59 -37.76 -60.43
CA GLN A 84 1.11 -37.87 -61.80
C GLN A 84 1.39 -36.60 -62.61
N LEU A 85 1.13 -35.41 -62.05
CA LEU A 85 1.43 -34.13 -62.70
C LEU A 85 2.94 -33.86 -62.81
N GLU A 86 3.74 -34.31 -61.85
CA GLU A 86 5.20 -34.24 -61.88
C GLU A 86 5.77 -35.13 -63.00
N SER A 87 5.21 -36.34 -63.20
CA SER A 87 5.61 -37.24 -64.30
C SER A 87 5.38 -36.65 -65.69
N LEU A 88 4.41 -35.74 -65.86
CA LEU A 88 4.11 -35.07 -67.13
C LEU A 88 5.11 -33.97 -67.47
N VAL A 89 5.75 -33.39 -66.46
CA VAL A 89 6.65 -32.23 -66.59
C VAL A 89 8.12 -32.62 -66.34
N SER A 90 8.37 -33.80 -65.78
CA SER A 90 9.71 -34.36 -65.55
C SER A 90 10.46 -34.57 -66.87
N GLU A 91 11.75 -34.24 -66.84
CA GLU A 91 12.71 -34.49 -67.94
C GLU A 91 13.40 -35.86 -67.83
N ARG A 92 13.08 -36.62 -66.76
CA ARG A 92 13.72 -37.90 -66.44
C ARG A 92 13.02 -39.06 -67.14
N ASN A 93 13.77 -39.83 -67.94
CA ASN A 93 13.29 -41.05 -68.59
C ASN A 93 13.04 -42.17 -67.57
N SER A 94 11.83 -42.27 -67.04
CA SER A 94 11.38 -43.45 -66.32
C SER A 94 10.80 -44.47 -67.30
N GLY A 95 11.63 -45.40 -67.77
CA GLY A 95 11.20 -46.60 -68.48
C GLY A 95 10.76 -46.39 -69.93
N GLY A 96 11.69 -46.07 -70.83
CA GLY A 96 11.61 -46.35 -72.27
C GLY A 96 10.49 -45.71 -73.11
N LYS A 97 9.55 -44.95 -72.53
CA LYS A 97 8.50 -44.22 -73.26
C LYS A 97 8.90 -42.77 -73.53
N LYS A 98 8.40 -42.21 -74.65
CA LYS A 98 8.62 -40.83 -75.11
C LYS A 98 8.41 -39.81 -73.98
N ILE A 99 9.26 -38.78 -73.95
CA ILE A 99 9.17 -37.65 -73.01
C ILE A 99 7.85 -36.90 -73.24
N LEU A 100 6.88 -37.09 -72.35
CA LEU A 100 5.53 -36.51 -72.43
C LEU A 100 5.52 -34.98 -72.35
N ARG A 101 6.58 -34.38 -71.82
CA ARG A 101 6.78 -32.92 -71.76
C ARG A 101 6.82 -32.26 -73.15
N LYS A 102 7.34 -32.95 -74.17
CA LYS A 102 7.45 -32.40 -75.54
C LYS A 102 6.09 -32.30 -76.26
N GLU A 103 5.06 -32.96 -75.72
CA GLU A 103 3.71 -32.99 -76.28
C GLU A 103 2.77 -31.92 -75.67
N LEU A 104 3.27 -31.15 -74.70
CA LEU A 104 2.53 -30.10 -73.98
C LEU A 104 3.00 -28.70 -74.41
N ASP A 105 2.08 -27.74 -74.48
CA ASP A 105 2.39 -26.34 -74.75
C ASP A 105 3.04 -25.66 -73.53
N SER A 106 3.87 -24.64 -73.79
CA SER A 106 4.64 -23.94 -72.75
C SER A 106 3.75 -23.34 -71.65
N LYS A 107 2.57 -22.83 -71.98
CA LYS A 107 1.61 -22.27 -71.01
C LYS A 107 1.03 -23.33 -70.07
N THR A 108 0.83 -24.56 -70.55
CA THR A 108 0.31 -25.65 -69.72
C THR A 108 1.38 -26.20 -68.79
N ILE A 109 2.62 -26.34 -69.28
CA ILE A 109 3.78 -26.70 -68.45
C ILE A 109 3.97 -25.69 -67.32
N GLU A 110 3.87 -24.38 -67.62
CA GLU A 110 3.94 -23.33 -66.61
C GLU A 110 2.83 -23.45 -65.55
N ARG A 111 1.58 -23.69 -65.96
CA ARG A 111 0.45 -23.88 -65.04
C ARG A 111 0.61 -25.10 -64.13
N ILE A 112 1.11 -26.22 -64.67
CA ILE A 112 1.39 -27.43 -63.87
C ILE A 112 2.52 -27.16 -62.88
N ASN A 113 3.60 -26.50 -63.31
CA ASN A 113 4.70 -26.11 -62.42
C ASN A 113 4.24 -25.16 -61.31
N VAL A 114 3.39 -24.17 -61.61
CA VAL A 114 2.80 -23.28 -60.60
C VAL A 114 1.96 -24.08 -59.59
N PHE A 115 1.18 -25.06 -60.04
CA PHE A 115 0.43 -25.93 -59.14
C PHE A 115 1.35 -26.81 -58.28
N LEU A 116 2.35 -27.46 -58.87
CA LEU A 116 3.30 -28.31 -58.14
C LEU A 116 4.09 -27.49 -57.11
N ARG A 117 4.49 -26.26 -57.43
CA ARG A 117 5.14 -25.33 -56.49
C ARG A 117 4.24 -24.85 -55.36
N LYS A 118 2.94 -24.66 -55.62
CA LYS A 118 2.00 -24.25 -54.56
C LYS A 118 1.61 -25.42 -53.66
N SER A 119 1.41 -26.59 -54.25
CA SER A 119 0.92 -27.78 -53.55
C SER A 119 1.97 -28.51 -52.72
N THR A 120 3.24 -28.12 -52.76
CA THR A 120 4.30 -28.61 -51.85
C THR A 120 3.98 -28.28 -50.39
N HIS A 121 3.49 -27.07 -50.15
CA HIS A 121 3.21 -26.56 -48.81
C HIS A 121 1.83 -26.99 -48.28
N TRP A 122 0.98 -27.58 -49.12
CA TRP A 122 -0.39 -27.89 -48.74
C TRP A 122 -0.47 -28.97 -47.65
N ALA A 123 0.44 -29.94 -47.63
CA ALA A 123 0.47 -30.95 -46.57
C ALA A 123 0.76 -30.35 -45.17
N ALA A 124 1.62 -29.32 -45.10
CA ALA A 124 1.89 -28.58 -43.86
C ALA A 124 0.74 -27.63 -43.53
N LEU A 125 0.15 -26.95 -44.52
CA LEU A 125 -1.01 -26.07 -44.31
C LEU A 125 -2.27 -26.81 -43.86
N PHE A 126 -2.48 -28.05 -44.33
CA PHE A 126 -3.60 -28.88 -43.85
C PHE A 126 -3.36 -29.44 -42.44
N ARG A 127 -2.10 -29.58 -42.02
CA ARG A 127 -1.68 -29.92 -40.65
C ARG A 127 -1.05 -28.71 -39.97
N LEU A 128 -1.76 -27.58 -40.00
CA LEU A 128 -1.22 -26.31 -39.51
C LEU A 128 -0.88 -26.37 -38.02
N SER A 129 -1.70 -27.05 -37.21
CA SER A 129 -1.45 -27.22 -35.78
C SER A 129 -0.12 -27.93 -35.54
N ASP A 130 0.05 -29.13 -36.08
CA ASP A 130 1.27 -29.93 -35.92
C ASP A 130 2.50 -29.20 -36.46
N SER A 131 2.37 -28.56 -37.64
CA SER A 131 3.46 -27.83 -38.27
C SER A 131 3.86 -26.59 -37.48
N LEU A 132 2.92 -25.96 -36.77
CA LEU A 132 3.19 -24.81 -35.90
C LEU A 132 3.90 -25.27 -34.62
N SER A 133 3.45 -26.36 -34.01
CA SER A 133 4.10 -26.96 -32.85
C SER A 133 5.54 -27.40 -33.18
N GLU A 134 5.76 -28.09 -34.30
CA GLU A 134 7.11 -28.48 -34.74
C GLU A 134 8.01 -27.27 -35.02
N ALA A 135 7.45 -26.16 -35.53
CA ALA A 135 8.22 -24.95 -35.83
C ALA A 135 8.55 -24.09 -34.59
N ALA A 136 7.75 -24.21 -33.52
CA ALA A 136 7.90 -23.48 -32.27
C ALA A 136 8.62 -24.30 -31.17
N GLU A 137 9.14 -25.48 -31.51
CA GLU A 137 9.70 -26.44 -30.57
C GLU A 137 11.08 -25.98 -30.03
N LEU A 138 11.15 -25.64 -28.73
CA LEU A 138 12.36 -25.18 -28.05
C LEU A 138 12.83 -26.10 -26.90
N SER A 139 12.24 -27.30 -26.74
CA SER A 139 12.59 -28.24 -25.64
C SER A 139 14.06 -28.63 -25.56
N GLN A 140 14.77 -28.63 -26.69
CA GLN A 140 16.17 -29.04 -26.78
C GLN A 140 17.12 -28.13 -25.98
N LEU A 141 16.67 -26.95 -25.54
CA LEU A 141 17.47 -26.04 -24.71
C LEU A 141 17.71 -26.57 -23.29
N TRP A 142 16.85 -27.47 -22.79
CA TRP A 142 17.01 -28.06 -21.45
C TRP A 142 17.84 -29.35 -21.47
N PHE A 143 17.67 -30.19 -22.51
CA PHE A 143 18.31 -31.51 -22.57
C PHE A 143 19.83 -31.43 -22.71
N ARG A 144 20.53 -32.26 -21.92
CA ARG A 144 22.01 -32.23 -21.82
C ARG A 144 22.66 -33.60 -21.63
N GLU A 145 21.97 -34.67 -22.00
CA GLU A 145 22.44 -36.08 -21.92
C GLU A 145 23.80 -36.30 -22.58
N PHE A 146 24.03 -35.70 -23.76
CA PHE A 146 25.31 -35.79 -24.44
C PHE A 146 26.48 -35.30 -23.58
N TYR A 147 26.27 -34.19 -22.87
CA TYR A 147 27.29 -33.62 -21.99
C TYR A 147 27.42 -34.39 -20.68
N LEU A 148 26.34 -34.99 -20.17
CA LEU A 148 26.39 -35.89 -19.02
C LEU A 148 27.23 -37.13 -19.31
N GLU A 149 27.04 -37.75 -20.47
CA GLU A 149 27.85 -38.90 -20.92
C GLU A 149 29.34 -38.53 -21.02
N MET A 150 29.66 -37.33 -21.53
CA MET A 150 31.04 -36.82 -21.60
C MET A 150 31.70 -36.66 -20.22
N THR A 151 30.93 -36.59 -19.13
CA THR A 151 31.51 -36.52 -17.77
C THR A 151 32.00 -37.88 -17.26
N MET A 152 31.79 -38.98 -17.99
CA MET A 152 32.22 -40.33 -17.62
C MET A 152 31.73 -40.75 -16.22
N GLY A 153 30.48 -40.41 -15.89
CA GLY A 153 29.86 -40.73 -14.59
C GLY A 153 30.28 -39.84 -13.42
N ASN A 154 31.11 -38.81 -13.65
CA ASN A 154 31.52 -37.88 -12.60
C ASN A 154 30.40 -36.91 -12.19
N ARG A 155 29.38 -36.71 -13.03
CA ARG A 155 28.19 -35.90 -12.71
C ARG A 155 26.92 -36.66 -13.05
N ILE A 156 25.99 -36.66 -12.09
CA ILE A 156 24.65 -37.25 -12.26
C ILE A 156 23.72 -36.22 -12.92
N GLN A 157 23.88 -34.92 -12.62
CA GLN A 157 23.17 -33.83 -13.29
C GLN A 157 23.99 -32.52 -13.17
N PHE A 158 23.70 -31.53 -14.02
CA PHE A 158 24.27 -30.18 -13.93
C PHE A 158 23.43 -29.25 -13.03
N PRO A 159 24.05 -28.28 -12.33
CA PRO A 159 23.33 -27.30 -11.54
C PRO A 159 22.47 -26.36 -12.40
N ILE A 160 21.49 -25.71 -11.79
CA ILE A 160 20.55 -24.78 -12.48
C ILE A 160 21.26 -23.61 -13.16
N GLU A 161 22.42 -23.18 -12.66
CA GLU A 161 23.24 -22.12 -13.27
C GLU A 161 23.80 -22.51 -14.65
N MET A 162 23.76 -23.79 -14.99
CA MET A 162 24.14 -24.34 -16.29
C MET A 162 22.90 -24.76 -17.12
N SER A 163 21.69 -24.46 -16.66
CA SER A 163 20.43 -24.72 -17.36
C SER A 163 20.00 -23.50 -18.15
N VAL A 164 19.80 -23.64 -19.46
CA VAL A 164 19.47 -22.50 -20.35
C VAL A 164 18.18 -21.78 -19.93
N PRO A 165 17.05 -22.47 -19.65
CA PRO A 165 15.84 -21.80 -19.16
C PRO A 165 16.07 -20.94 -17.90
N TRP A 166 16.85 -21.44 -16.95
CA TRP A 166 17.17 -20.70 -15.73
C TRP A 166 18.17 -19.57 -15.96
N ILE A 167 19.19 -19.76 -16.79
CA ILE A 167 20.17 -18.70 -17.13
C ILE A 167 19.45 -17.48 -17.70
N LEU A 168 18.51 -17.70 -18.64
CA LEU A 168 17.72 -16.64 -19.27
C LEU A 168 16.81 -15.95 -18.25
N THR A 169 16.10 -16.72 -17.43
CA THR A 169 15.20 -16.19 -16.40
C THR A 169 15.97 -15.40 -15.34
N SER A 170 17.05 -15.97 -14.81
CA SER A 170 17.90 -15.36 -13.78
C SER A 170 18.57 -14.09 -14.28
N HIS A 171 18.96 -14.02 -15.56
CA HIS A 171 19.50 -12.80 -16.16
C HIS A 171 18.49 -11.64 -16.16
N ILE A 172 17.22 -11.91 -16.47
CA ILE A 172 16.15 -10.92 -16.42
C ILE A 172 15.95 -10.40 -14.99
N LEU A 173 15.88 -11.31 -14.02
CA LEU A 173 15.71 -10.96 -12.60
C LEU A 173 16.89 -10.17 -12.04
N THR A 174 18.13 -10.48 -12.46
CA THR A 174 19.35 -9.84 -11.93
C THR A 174 19.57 -8.46 -12.55
N THR A 175 19.29 -8.31 -13.84
CA THR A 175 19.45 -7.03 -14.55
C THR A 175 18.35 -6.03 -14.16
N ALA A 176 17.20 -6.54 -13.70
CA ALA A 176 16.03 -5.75 -13.33
C ALA A 176 15.58 -4.75 -14.42
N ASP A 177 15.82 -5.10 -15.69
CA ASP A 177 15.38 -4.28 -16.82
C ASP A 177 13.87 -4.38 -16.95
N SER A 178 13.20 -3.24 -16.83
CA SER A 178 11.74 -3.15 -16.92
C SER A 178 11.19 -3.61 -18.28
N ALA A 179 11.98 -3.57 -19.35
CA ALA A 179 11.51 -4.06 -20.65
C ALA A 179 11.50 -5.59 -20.74
N LEU A 180 12.49 -6.23 -20.12
CA LEU A 180 12.68 -7.69 -20.17
C LEU A 180 11.84 -8.42 -19.13
N LEU A 181 11.44 -7.73 -18.06
CA LEU A 181 10.69 -8.32 -16.95
C LEU A 181 9.34 -8.92 -17.40
N GLU A 182 8.66 -8.29 -18.36
CA GLU A 182 7.41 -8.81 -18.95
C GLU A 182 7.63 -10.14 -19.68
N CYS A 183 8.86 -10.41 -20.13
CA CYS A 183 9.21 -11.62 -20.85
C CYS A 183 9.69 -12.78 -19.96
N ALA A 184 9.81 -12.56 -18.64
CA ALA A 184 10.37 -13.57 -17.74
C ALA A 184 9.56 -14.88 -17.74
N LEU A 185 8.23 -14.79 -17.85
CA LEU A 185 7.36 -15.97 -17.90
C LEU A 185 7.53 -16.77 -19.20
N TYR A 186 7.85 -16.14 -20.32
CA TYR A 186 8.16 -16.86 -21.57
C TYR A 186 9.43 -17.70 -21.45
N GLN A 187 10.38 -17.30 -20.61
CA GLN A 187 11.60 -18.09 -20.37
C GLN A 187 11.33 -19.32 -19.50
N LEU A 188 10.43 -19.18 -18.51
CA LEU A 188 9.99 -20.31 -17.70
C LEU A 188 9.13 -21.29 -18.50
N ASP A 189 8.40 -20.84 -19.53
CA ASP A 189 7.59 -21.70 -20.41
C ASP A 189 8.41 -22.73 -21.19
N LEU A 190 9.73 -22.52 -21.35
CA LEU A 190 10.64 -23.52 -21.92
C LEU A 190 10.66 -24.84 -21.15
N TYR A 191 10.32 -24.81 -19.86
CA TYR A 191 10.18 -26.03 -19.07
C TYR A 191 8.95 -26.84 -19.47
N ASN A 192 7.86 -26.19 -19.91
CA ASN A 192 6.68 -26.89 -20.43
C ASN A 192 7.01 -27.62 -21.73
N ASP A 193 7.80 -27.01 -22.62
CA ASP A 193 8.30 -27.68 -23.84
C ASP A 193 9.15 -28.91 -23.50
N ALA A 194 10.09 -28.77 -22.56
CA ALA A 194 10.95 -29.86 -22.12
C ALA A 194 10.17 -31.01 -21.45
N ALA A 195 9.19 -30.67 -20.60
CA ALA A 195 8.30 -31.63 -19.95
C ALA A 195 7.44 -32.41 -20.97
N HIS A 196 6.79 -31.68 -21.89
CA HIS A 196 5.99 -32.28 -22.95
C HIS A 196 6.83 -33.21 -23.84
N TYR A 197 8.02 -32.77 -24.25
CA TYR A 197 8.91 -33.59 -25.07
C TYR A 197 9.40 -34.84 -24.34
N SER A 198 9.68 -34.74 -23.03
CA SER A 198 10.07 -35.87 -22.18
C SER A 198 8.99 -36.95 -22.12
N LEU A 199 7.73 -36.55 -21.97
CA LEU A 199 6.58 -37.45 -21.84
C LEU A 199 6.14 -38.06 -23.19
N PHE A 200 6.01 -37.25 -24.24
CA PHE A 200 5.37 -37.68 -25.49
C PHE A 200 6.38 -38.17 -26.54
N ASN A 201 7.58 -37.59 -26.60
CA ASN A 201 8.59 -37.91 -27.61
C ASN A 201 9.62 -38.92 -27.06
N PHE A 202 10.31 -38.59 -25.97
CA PHE A 202 11.29 -39.50 -25.35
C PHE A 202 10.63 -40.65 -24.59
N ARG A 203 9.45 -40.41 -24.02
CA ARG A 203 8.68 -41.37 -23.19
C ARG A 203 9.52 -41.90 -22.03
N LYS A 204 10.19 -40.99 -21.33
CA LYS A 204 11.05 -41.28 -20.17
C LYS A 204 10.57 -40.52 -18.95
N GLN A 205 10.23 -41.25 -17.88
CA GLN A 205 9.77 -40.67 -16.62
C GLN A 205 10.89 -39.91 -15.92
N PHE A 206 12.11 -40.47 -15.82
CA PHE A 206 13.21 -39.82 -15.12
C PHE A 206 13.56 -38.42 -15.69
N LEU A 207 13.43 -38.21 -17.01
CA LEU A 207 13.64 -36.90 -17.61
C LEU A 207 12.58 -35.89 -17.16
N TYR A 208 11.33 -36.33 -17.05
CA TYR A 208 10.24 -35.51 -16.54
C TYR A 208 10.46 -35.18 -15.05
N ASP A 209 10.82 -36.18 -14.24
CA ASP A 209 11.09 -36.01 -12.81
C ASP A 209 12.22 -34.99 -12.56
N GLU A 210 13.24 -34.97 -13.43
CA GLU A 210 14.33 -34.00 -13.39
C GLU A 210 13.89 -32.59 -13.83
N VAL A 211 13.04 -32.48 -14.88
CA VAL A 211 12.45 -31.19 -15.27
C VAL A 211 11.60 -30.62 -14.15
N GLU A 212 10.72 -31.43 -13.55
CA GLU A 212 9.84 -31.04 -12.44
C GLU A 212 10.64 -30.57 -11.22
N ALA A 213 11.68 -31.31 -10.83
CA ALA A 213 12.54 -30.93 -9.72
C ALA A 213 13.28 -29.61 -9.98
N GLU A 214 13.74 -29.38 -11.21
CA GLU A 214 14.41 -28.13 -11.59
C GLU A 214 13.45 -26.93 -11.59
N VAL A 215 12.22 -27.10 -12.13
CA VAL A 215 11.18 -26.08 -12.15
C VAL A 215 10.79 -25.67 -10.74
N ASN A 216 10.56 -26.63 -9.83
CA ASN A 216 10.19 -26.33 -8.45
C ASN A 216 11.22 -25.41 -7.78
N LEU A 217 12.51 -25.76 -7.88
CA LEU A 217 13.59 -24.94 -7.31
C LEU A 217 13.71 -23.56 -7.99
N CYS A 218 13.62 -23.51 -9.31
CA CYS A 218 13.73 -22.27 -10.07
C CYS A 218 12.54 -21.35 -9.83
N PHE A 219 11.34 -21.91 -9.67
CA PHE A 219 10.12 -21.16 -9.42
C PHE A 219 10.13 -20.53 -8.02
N ASP A 220 10.57 -21.27 -6.99
CA ASP A 220 10.75 -20.72 -5.63
C ASP A 220 11.72 -19.52 -5.65
N GLN A 221 12.86 -19.66 -6.34
CA GLN A 221 13.82 -18.58 -6.49
C GLN A 221 13.27 -17.41 -7.32
N PHE A 222 12.48 -17.69 -8.35
CA PHE A 222 11.81 -16.67 -9.17
C PHE A 222 10.85 -15.84 -8.32
N ILE A 223 9.98 -16.49 -7.53
CA ILE A 223 9.02 -15.81 -6.66
C ILE A 223 9.73 -14.97 -5.61
N TYR A 224 10.77 -15.53 -4.94
CA TYR A 224 11.55 -14.80 -3.95
C TYR A 224 12.15 -13.51 -4.56
N LYS A 225 12.91 -13.63 -5.64
CA LYS A 225 13.56 -12.49 -6.30
C LYS A 225 12.55 -11.49 -6.86
N LEU A 226 11.46 -11.96 -7.47
CA LEU A 226 10.42 -11.09 -8.00
C LEU A 226 9.73 -10.29 -6.87
N SER A 227 9.41 -10.95 -5.76
CA SER A 227 8.78 -10.30 -4.60
C SER A 227 9.67 -9.22 -4.00
N GLU A 228 10.97 -9.49 -3.84
CA GLU A 228 11.96 -8.55 -3.34
C GLU A 228 12.08 -7.32 -4.28
N MET A 229 12.12 -7.55 -5.59
CA MET A 229 12.15 -6.46 -6.59
C MET A 229 10.89 -5.60 -6.56
N VAL A 230 9.71 -6.22 -6.56
CA VAL A 230 8.42 -5.53 -6.50
C VAL A 230 8.34 -4.68 -5.24
N PHE A 231 8.63 -5.27 -4.08
CA PHE A 231 8.59 -4.57 -2.81
C PHE A 231 9.59 -3.41 -2.77
N THR A 232 10.83 -3.64 -3.20
CA THR A 232 11.87 -2.60 -3.22
C THR A 232 11.48 -1.45 -4.14
N HIS A 233 10.95 -1.73 -5.33
CA HIS A 233 10.50 -0.71 -6.27
C HIS A 233 9.37 0.17 -5.69
N PHE A 234 8.30 -0.45 -5.20
CA PHE A 234 7.17 0.30 -4.63
C PHE A 234 7.52 0.99 -3.32
N LYS A 235 8.41 0.42 -2.50
CA LYS A 235 8.95 1.08 -1.30
C LYS A 235 9.72 2.35 -1.66
N GLN A 236 10.62 2.28 -2.64
CA GLN A 236 11.38 3.44 -3.12
C GLN A 236 10.46 4.50 -3.73
N LEU A 237 9.45 4.08 -4.50
CA LEU A 237 8.47 4.99 -5.11
C LEU A 237 7.64 5.71 -4.05
N ALA A 238 7.08 4.98 -3.08
CA ALA A 238 6.32 5.55 -1.97
C ALA A 238 7.18 6.50 -1.13
N SER A 239 8.41 6.11 -0.82
CA SER A 239 9.37 6.97 -0.11
C SER A 239 9.64 8.27 -0.89
N CYS A 240 9.77 8.18 -2.21
CA CYS A 240 9.90 9.36 -3.07
C CYS A 240 8.63 10.21 -3.12
N MET A 241 7.43 9.63 -3.07
CA MET A 241 6.17 10.37 -3.08
C MET A 241 5.92 11.11 -1.77
N MET A 242 6.29 10.50 -0.64
CA MET A 242 6.14 11.08 0.70
C MET A 242 7.24 12.10 1.04
N LEU A 243 8.39 12.04 0.37
CA LEU A 243 9.49 12.95 0.65
C LEU A 243 9.13 14.40 0.25
N ASP A 244 9.32 15.32 1.20
CA ASP A 244 9.00 16.73 1.00
C ASP A 244 9.70 17.31 -0.23
N LYS A 245 8.91 18.01 -1.05
CA LYS A 245 9.38 18.62 -2.30
C LYS A 245 10.36 19.75 -2.03
N ARG A 246 10.23 20.49 -0.91
CA ARG A 246 11.17 21.57 -0.58
C ARG A 246 12.53 21.00 -0.18
N PHE A 247 12.54 19.99 0.67
CA PHE A 247 13.75 19.25 1.02
C PHE A 247 14.48 18.72 -0.22
N LYS A 248 13.77 18.11 -1.19
CA LYS A 248 14.38 17.70 -2.47
C LYS A 248 15.04 18.85 -3.23
N GLY A 249 14.39 20.02 -3.27
CA GLY A 249 14.93 21.22 -3.90
C GLY A 249 16.17 21.79 -3.19
N GLU A 250 16.24 21.67 -1.86
CA GLU A 250 17.41 22.01 -1.07
C GLU A 250 18.58 21.08 -1.31
N CYS A 251 18.35 19.76 -1.33
CA CYS A 251 19.39 18.79 -1.66
C CYS A 251 19.95 19.04 -3.06
N HIS A 252 19.09 19.32 -4.04
CA HIS A 252 19.54 19.60 -5.40
C HIS A 252 20.42 20.86 -5.47
N ARG A 253 20.07 21.91 -4.72
CA ARG A 253 20.91 23.13 -4.58
C ARG A 253 22.25 22.84 -3.90
N ALA A 254 22.28 21.90 -2.95
CA ALA A 254 23.50 21.42 -2.31
C ALA A 254 24.33 20.43 -3.16
N GLY A 255 23.92 20.17 -4.41
CA GLY A 255 24.60 19.23 -5.31
C GLY A 255 24.24 17.75 -5.09
N VAL A 256 23.33 17.44 -4.17
CA VAL A 256 22.85 16.08 -3.88
C VAL A 256 21.53 15.83 -4.62
N THR A 257 21.59 15.06 -5.70
CA THR A 257 20.37 14.72 -6.46
C THR A 257 19.76 13.42 -5.93
N ILE A 258 18.62 13.52 -5.25
CA ILE A 258 17.81 12.37 -4.84
C ILE A 258 17.13 11.80 -6.08
N ARG A 259 17.63 10.67 -6.57
CA ARG A 259 17.10 10.01 -7.77
C ARG A 259 15.72 9.44 -7.51
N THR A 260 14.80 9.70 -8.43
CA THR A 260 13.53 8.98 -8.49
C THR A 260 13.74 7.63 -9.15
N PRO A 261 13.14 6.55 -8.62
CA PRO A 261 13.25 5.23 -9.25
C PRO A 261 12.64 5.27 -10.66
N PRO A 262 13.23 4.54 -11.64
CA PRO A 262 12.67 4.42 -12.98
C PRO A 262 11.33 3.67 -12.92
N ALA A 263 10.42 3.93 -13.86
CA ALA A 263 9.13 3.26 -13.92
C ALA A 263 9.32 1.76 -14.19
N GLY A 264 8.93 0.91 -13.24
CA GLY A 264 8.98 -0.54 -13.39
C GLY A 264 7.65 -1.10 -13.90
N ARG A 265 7.71 -2.03 -14.86
CA ARG A 265 6.54 -2.73 -15.42
C ARG A 265 6.28 -4.05 -14.72
N PHE A 266 5.71 -3.98 -13.52
CA PHE A 266 5.34 -5.17 -12.74
C PHE A 266 3.87 -5.59 -12.96
N ASP A 267 3.05 -4.73 -13.56
CA ASP A 267 1.59 -4.93 -13.66
C ASP A 267 1.19 -6.22 -14.39
N SER A 268 1.88 -6.57 -15.46
CA SER A 268 1.57 -7.78 -16.25
C SER A 268 1.85 -9.06 -15.47
N LEU A 269 2.92 -9.06 -14.66
CA LEU A 269 3.28 -10.17 -13.77
C LEU A 269 2.33 -10.26 -12.57
N LEU A 270 2.03 -9.14 -11.92
CA LEU A 270 1.13 -9.09 -10.75
C LEU A 270 -0.33 -9.43 -11.09
N LYS A 271 -0.74 -9.23 -12.34
CA LYS A 271 -2.08 -9.60 -12.83
C LYS A 271 -2.22 -11.08 -13.17
N GLN A 272 -1.13 -11.84 -13.20
CA GLN A 272 -1.23 -13.28 -13.44
C GLN A 272 -1.91 -13.97 -12.26
N ARG A 273 -3.16 -14.41 -12.48
CA ARG A 273 -3.94 -15.19 -11.51
C ARG A 273 -3.75 -16.70 -11.69
N HIS A 274 -3.34 -17.09 -12.88
CA HIS A 274 -3.03 -18.46 -13.26
C HIS A 274 -1.74 -18.42 -14.06
N VAL A 275 -0.72 -19.14 -13.63
CA VAL A 275 0.42 -19.44 -14.48
C VAL A 275 0.38 -20.95 -14.64
N GLN A 276 0.29 -21.42 -15.88
CA GLN A 276 0.23 -22.86 -16.16
C GLN A 276 1.64 -23.45 -15.99
N PHE A 277 2.01 -23.69 -14.74
CA PHE A 277 3.13 -24.54 -14.34
C PHE A 277 2.56 -25.69 -13.53
N GLU A 278 3.06 -26.92 -13.74
CA GLU A 278 2.67 -28.09 -12.95
C GLU A 278 3.36 -28.11 -11.57
N SER A 279 3.26 -27.02 -10.81
CA SER A 279 3.79 -26.97 -9.45
C SER A 279 2.81 -26.36 -8.45
N SER A 280 2.88 -26.90 -7.23
CA SER A 280 1.97 -26.64 -6.12
C SER A 280 2.33 -25.36 -5.36
N GLU A 281 1.36 -24.83 -4.62
CA GLU A 281 1.49 -23.60 -3.83
C GLU A 281 2.48 -23.73 -2.66
N LEU A 282 3.43 -22.79 -2.57
CA LEU A 282 4.39 -22.66 -1.48
C LEU A 282 3.86 -21.70 -0.41
N SER A 283 3.31 -22.25 0.69
CA SER A 283 3.02 -21.49 1.91
C SER A 283 4.20 -21.60 2.88
N SER A 284 5.07 -20.61 2.92
CA SER A 284 5.95 -20.36 4.07
C SER A 284 6.63 -18.99 3.99
N ILE A 285 6.23 -18.08 4.88
CA ILE A 285 7.17 -17.19 5.56
C ILE A 285 6.57 -16.87 6.94
N VAL A 286 7.21 -17.45 7.95
CA VAL A 286 7.19 -16.98 9.32
C VAL A 286 8.34 -15.98 9.41
N GLU A 287 8.06 -14.72 9.69
CA GLU A 287 9.07 -13.81 10.26
C GLU A 287 8.38 -12.59 10.91
N LEU A 288 7.93 -12.76 12.15
CA LEU A 288 7.66 -11.63 13.06
C LEU A 288 7.89 -11.97 14.55
N ASP A 289 8.61 -13.05 14.87
CA ASP A 289 8.94 -13.41 16.26
C ASP A 289 10.38 -13.04 16.65
N TYR A 290 11.28 -12.78 15.68
CA TYR A 290 12.68 -12.45 16.00
C TYR A 290 12.92 -10.96 16.32
N LEU A 291 11.97 -10.08 15.99
CA LEU A 291 12.05 -8.61 16.15
C LEU A 291 11.37 -8.08 17.42
N ILE A 292 10.50 -8.88 18.05
CA ILE A 292 9.84 -8.56 19.33
C ILE A 292 10.72 -9.00 20.51
N GLU A 293 11.42 -10.13 20.37
CA GLU A 293 12.37 -10.63 21.37
C GLU A 293 13.59 -9.71 21.54
N THR A 294 14.06 -9.06 20.48
CA THR A 294 15.16 -8.09 20.50
C THR A 294 14.80 -6.77 21.20
N ASN A 295 13.54 -6.32 21.10
CA ASN A 295 13.05 -5.13 21.80
C ASN A 295 12.83 -5.36 23.30
N ARG A 296 12.42 -6.58 23.70
CA ARG A 296 12.27 -6.95 25.12
C ARG A 296 13.60 -7.07 25.85
N LEU A 297 14.67 -7.51 25.17
CA LEU A 297 16.03 -7.55 25.71
C LEU A 297 16.64 -6.15 25.88
N CYS A 298 16.33 -5.22 24.98
CA CYS A 298 16.75 -3.81 25.09
C CYS A 298 16.11 -3.12 26.32
N HIS A 299 14.84 -3.40 26.59
CA HIS A 299 14.11 -2.90 27.77
C HIS A 299 14.60 -3.52 29.10
N SER A 300 15.07 -4.78 29.10
CA SER A 300 15.59 -5.41 30.32
C SER A 300 17.00 -4.92 30.69
N LEU A 301 17.82 -4.59 29.69
CA LEU A 301 19.17 -4.02 29.87
C LEU A 301 19.15 -2.55 30.32
N LEU A 302 18.16 -1.76 29.88
CA LEU A 302 17.93 -0.39 30.36
C LEU A 302 17.52 -0.34 31.85
N ARG A 303 16.81 -1.36 32.33
CA ARG A 303 16.41 -1.50 33.75
C ARG A 303 17.57 -1.84 34.69
N GLN A 304 18.66 -2.40 34.16
CA GLN A 304 19.82 -2.84 34.95
C GLN A 304 20.92 -1.77 35.13
N LYS A 305 20.79 -0.62 34.45
CA LYS A 305 21.79 0.47 34.44
C LYS A 305 21.37 1.73 35.20
N LEU A 306 20.15 1.82 35.70
CA LEU A 306 19.66 2.92 36.55
C LEU A 306 19.87 2.57 38.03
N ALA A 307 21.08 2.80 38.53
CA ALA A 307 21.40 2.68 39.94
C ALA A 307 22.28 3.86 40.37
N SER A 308 21.66 4.89 40.94
CA SER A 308 22.21 5.68 42.05
C SER A 308 21.06 6.42 42.70
N VAL A 309 20.64 5.97 43.87
CA VAL A 309 19.71 6.72 44.74
C VAL A 309 20.41 8.03 45.10
N ALA A 310 19.85 9.14 44.64
CA ALA A 310 20.36 10.49 44.86
C ALA A 310 20.02 10.98 46.28
N ASP A 311 20.66 12.07 46.71
CA ASP A 311 20.45 12.70 48.02
C ASP A 311 18.97 13.08 48.21
N PHE A 312 18.49 13.18 49.47
CA PHE A 312 17.06 13.39 49.78
C PHE A 312 16.41 14.56 49.02
N ASN A 313 17.17 15.65 48.78
CA ASN A 313 16.70 16.78 47.99
C ASN A 313 16.56 16.43 46.50
N ASP A 314 17.50 15.67 45.96
CA ASP A 314 17.46 15.21 44.56
C ASP A 314 16.35 14.19 44.35
N LEU A 315 16.09 13.31 45.34
CA LEU A 315 14.97 12.38 45.30
C LEU A 315 13.63 13.11 45.33
N LEU A 316 13.46 14.08 46.24
CA LEU A 316 12.22 14.86 46.32
C LEU A 316 11.99 15.71 45.06
N LEU A 317 13.04 16.31 44.50
CA LEU A 317 12.96 17.07 43.26
C LEU A 317 12.67 16.16 42.06
N GLU A 318 13.18 14.93 42.02
CA GLU A 318 12.87 13.97 40.96
C GLU A 318 11.41 13.49 41.04
N GLU A 319 10.91 13.16 42.23
CA GLU A 319 9.51 12.76 42.42
C GLU A 319 8.54 13.91 42.05
N LEU A 320 8.88 15.15 42.44
CA LEU A 320 8.13 16.34 42.00
C LEU A 320 8.24 16.56 40.50
N ARG A 321 9.41 16.32 39.89
CA ARG A 321 9.61 16.42 38.44
C ARG A 321 8.72 15.41 37.71
N GLU A 322 8.66 14.16 38.16
CA GLU A 322 7.81 13.12 37.59
C GLU A 322 6.34 13.51 37.69
N LEU A 323 5.88 13.95 38.87
CA LEU A 323 4.51 14.41 39.07
C LEU A 323 4.16 15.60 38.17
N GLY A 324 5.06 16.57 38.08
CA GLY A 324 4.87 17.76 37.25
C GLY A 324 4.80 17.43 35.77
N ASN A 325 5.66 16.53 35.31
CA ASN A 325 5.64 16.03 33.94
C ASN A 325 4.36 15.25 33.65
N MET A 326 3.84 14.46 34.59
CA MET A 326 2.55 13.79 34.44
C MET A 326 1.41 14.80 34.28
N ILE A 327 1.35 15.83 35.14
CA ILE A 327 0.35 16.90 35.07
C ILE A 327 0.44 17.64 33.73
N LEU A 328 1.64 18.07 33.35
CA LEU A 328 1.87 18.75 32.07
C LEU A 328 1.51 17.85 30.88
N PHE A 329 1.88 16.57 30.92
CA PHE A 329 1.54 15.61 29.88
C PHE A 329 0.04 15.45 29.73
N CYS A 330 -0.70 15.28 30.83
CA CYS A 330 -2.17 15.19 30.79
C CYS A 330 -2.80 16.45 30.19
N MET A 331 -2.32 17.63 30.58
CA MET A 331 -2.78 18.91 30.02
C MET A 331 -2.48 19.01 28.51
N GLN A 332 -1.26 18.70 28.09
CA GLN A 332 -0.86 18.78 26.68
C GLN A 332 -1.53 17.71 25.82
N LEU A 333 -1.76 16.52 26.37
CA LEU A 333 -2.47 15.44 25.71
C LEU A 333 -3.92 15.85 25.41
N GLU A 334 -4.62 16.46 26.37
CA GLU A 334 -5.97 16.96 26.15
C GLU A 334 -6.00 18.07 25.08
N ILE A 335 -5.06 19.02 25.12
CA ILE A 335 -4.95 20.06 24.08
C ILE A 335 -4.70 19.43 22.71
N GLY A 336 -3.79 18.45 22.62
CA GLY A 336 -3.47 17.74 21.39
C GLY A 336 -4.67 16.96 20.85
N LEU A 337 -5.39 16.27 21.72
CA LEU A 337 -6.60 15.52 21.37
C LEU A 337 -7.71 16.46 20.91
N ALA A 338 -7.92 17.58 21.58
CA ALA A 338 -8.89 18.58 21.17
C ALA A 338 -8.57 19.16 19.78
N GLN A 339 -7.29 19.39 19.46
CA GLN A 339 -6.88 19.84 18.13
C GLN A 339 -7.19 18.78 17.05
N GLU A 340 -6.91 17.51 17.31
CA GLU A 340 -7.21 16.40 16.41
C GLU A 340 -8.73 16.25 16.20
N GLU A 341 -9.52 16.21 17.28
CA GLU A 341 -10.97 16.09 17.23
C GLU A 341 -11.63 17.26 16.48
N VAL A 342 -11.12 18.48 16.63
CA VAL A 342 -11.62 19.65 15.88
C VAL A 342 -11.35 19.50 14.39
N GLN A 343 -10.18 18.98 13.98
CA GLN A 343 -9.91 18.70 12.56
C GLN A 343 -10.85 17.63 12.01
N ASP A 344 -11.13 16.58 12.78
CA ASP A 344 -12.08 15.53 12.43
C ASP A 344 -13.49 16.09 12.27
N LEU A 345 -13.95 16.94 13.20
CA LEU A 345 -15.25 17.61 13.13
C LEU A 345 -15.35 18.53 11.90
N LEU A 346 -14.28 19.25 11.57
CA LEU A 346 -14.23 20.10 10.38
C LEU A 346 -14.30 19.29 9.08
N ALA A 347 -13.60 18.15 9.01
CA ALA A 347 -13.69 17.24 7.87
C ALA A 347 -15.07 16.59 7.76
N ALA A 348 -15.70 16.26 8.89
CA ALA A 348 -17.02 15.65 8.97
C ALA A 348 -18.17 16.64 8.72
N ALA A 349 -17.97 17.93 8.96
CA ALA A 349 -19.01 18.98 8.94
C ALA A 349 -19.88 18.96 7.67
N ALA A 350 -19.25 18.70 6.51
CA ALA A 350 -19.93 18.63 5.22
C ALA A 350 -20.95 17.48 5.13
N PHE A 351 -20.75 16.39 5.88
CA PHE A 351 -21.56 15.17 5.85
C PHE A 351 -22.56 15.11 7.01
N THR A 352 -22.37 15.91 8.06
CA THR A 352 -23.12 15.91 9.32
C THR A 352 -24.12 17.08 9.45
N ASN A 353 -24.30 17.84 8.37
CA ASN A 353 -25.15 19.05 8.28
C ASN A 353 -24.69 20.21 9.20
N VAL A 354 -23.38 20.37 9.38
CA VAL A 354 -22.80 21.52 10.08
C VAL A 354 -22.33 22.53 9.05
N ILE A 355 -23.16 23.57 8.81
CA ILE A 355 -22.88 24.60 7.82
C ILE A 355 -22.41 25.88 8.52
N PRO A 356 -21.26 26.46 8.11
CA PRO A 356 -20.81 27.72 8.67
C PRO A 356 -21.78 28.85 8.34
N ARG A 357 -21.93 29.80 9.27
CA ARG A 357 -22.87 30.91 9.11
C ARG A 357 -22.50 31.76 7.88
N PRO A 358 -23.40 31.94 6.89
CA PRO A 358 -23.10 32.71 5.70
C PRO A 358 -23.05 34.21 6.04
N PRO A 359 -22.24 35.01 5.30
CA PRO A 359 -22.20 36.45 5.50
C PRO A 359 -23.52 37.10 5.03
N ALA A 360 -24.21 37.80 5.92
CA ALA A 360 -25.48 38.48 5.62
C ALA A 360 -25.57 39.82 6.37
N LYS A 361 -26.38 40.75 5.83
CA LYS A 361 -26.54 42.08 6.44
C LYS A 361 -27.50 42.05 7.64
N ASN A 362 -28.48 41.17 7.62
CA ASN A 362 -29.51 41.00 8.65
C ASN A 362 -29.66 39.52 9.03
N VAL A 363 -30.06 39.23 10.28
CA VAL A 363 -30.30 37.85 10.79
C VAL A 363 -31.31 37.08 9.92
N VAL A 364 -32.40 37.74 9.51
CA VAL A 364 -33.44 37.13 8.66
C VAL A 364 -32.92 36.73 7.28
N GLU A 365 -31.98 37.52 6.73
CA GLU A 365 -31.35 37.18 5.45
C GLU A 365 -30.39 36.00 5.62
N GLN A 366 -29.69 35.93 6.76
CA GLN A 366 -28.78 34.85 7.11
C GLN A 366 -29.50 33.50 7.21
N GLU A 367 -30.63 33.45 7.91
CA GLU A 367 -31.45 32.23 8.07
C GLU A 367 -31.97 31.73 6.72
N LYS A 368 -32.45 32.65 5.87
CA LYS A 368 -32.92 32.29 4.53
C LYS A 368 -31.80 31.76 3.64
N GLN A 369 -30.59 32.30 3.75
CA GLN A 369 -29.42 31.79 3.04
C GLN A 369 -28.98 30.42 3.59
N LEU A 370 -29.03 30.23 4.90
CA LEU A 370 -28.67 28.97 5.56
C LEU A 370 -29.62 27.84 5.13
N ALA A 371 -30.93 28.07 5.13
CA ALA A 371 -31.91 27.09 4.64
C ALA A 371 -31.68 26.67 3.17
N LYS A 372 -31.27 27.61 2.30
CA LYS A 372 -30.90 27.28 0.92
C LYS A 372 -29.64 26.43 0.84
N LEU A 373 -28.68 26.65 1.73
CA LEU A 373 -27.45 25.85 1.79
C LEU A 373 -27.74 24.45 2.34
N GLU A 374 -28.57 24.32 3.37
CA GLU A 374 -29.04 23.03 3.89
C GLU A 374 -29.72 22.20 2.79
N GLU A 375 -30.63 22.82 2.02
CA GLU A 375 -31.27 22.14 0.89
C GLU A 375 -30.24 21.69 -0.16
N LYS A 376 -29.29 22.55 -0.50
CA LYS A 376 -28.22 22.23 -1.46
C LYS A 376 -27.34 21.07 -0.99
N TYR A 377 -26.94 21.05 0.28
CA TYR A 377 -26.03 20.05 0.86
C TYR A 377 -26.74 18.81 1.42
N SER A 378 -28.07 18.78 1.46
CA SER A 378 -28.86 17.59 1.83
C SER A 378 -28.52 16.33 1.03
N ARG A 379 -27.95 16.49 -0.18
CA ARG A 379 -27.54 15.40 -1.08
C ARG A 379 -26.24 14.71 -0.69
N ILE A 380 -25.39 15.37 0.09
CA ILE A 380 -24.11 14.82 0.56
C ILE A 380 -24.19 14.33 2.00
N GLN A 381 -25.27 14.66 2.72
CA GLN A 381 -25.47 14.21 4.10
C GLN A 381 -25.59 12.69 4.15
N LEU A 382 -24.66 12.05 4.89
CA LEU A 382 -24.51 10.60 4.92
C LEU A 382 -25.81 9.90 5.30
N THR A 383 -26.41 10.31 6.41
CA THR A 383 -27.61 9.67 6.97
C THR A 383 -28.83 9.82 6.08
N ASN A 384 -28.99 10.95 5.39
CA ASN A 384 -30.08 11.15 4.44
C ASN A 384 -29.92 10.29 3.19
N VAL A 385 -28.69 10.10 2.72
CA VAL A 385 -28.40 9.26 1.55
C VAL A 385 -28.60 7.78 1.89
N VAL A 386 -28.06 7.33 3.02
CA VAL A 386 -28.19 5.93 3.47
C VAL A 386 -29.64 5.60 3.82
N GLN A 387 -30.42 6.51 4.38
CA GLN A 387 -31.85 6.30 4.62
C GLN A 387 -32.67 6.15 3.33
N LYS A 388 -32.22 6.75 2.22
CA LYS A 388 -32.93 6.69 0.93
C LYS A 388 -32.58 5.44 0.11
N PHE A 389 -31.34 4.96 0.22
CA PHE A 389 -30.81 3.93 -0.68
C PHE A 389 -30.25 2.69 0.03
N GLY A 390 -30.10 2.72 1.35
CA GLY A 390 -29.47 1.65 2.11
C GLY A 390 -30.45 0.69 2.77
N ASP A 391 -29.94 -0.47 3.14
CA ASP A 391 -30.67 -1.50 3.88
C ASP A 391 -30.77 -1.13 5.38
N GLU A 392 -31.68 -1.76 6.13
CA GLU A 392 -31.89 -1.49 7.56
C GLU A 392 -30.61 -1.58 8.40
N LYS A 393 -29.72 -2.53 8.08
CA LYS A 393 -28.41 -2.66 8.74
C LYS A 393 -27.51 -1.46 8.46
N GLN A 394 -27.47 -0.99 7.21
CA GLN A 394 -26.66 0.16 6.83
C GLN A 394 -27.19 1.45 7.47
N ILE A 395 -28.51 1.58 7.58
CA ILE A 395 -29.15 2.71 8.26
C ILE A 395 -28.78 2.75 9.74
N ALA A 396 -28.81 1.60 10.43
CA ALA A 396 -28.41 1.51 11.83
C ALA A 396 -26.93 1.92 12.03
N ILE A 397 -26.03 1.35 11.22
CA ILE A 397 -24.59 1.65 11.26
C ILE A 397 -24.32 3.13 10.96
N ALA A 398 -25.00 3.71 9.97
CA ALA A 398 -24.80 5.12 9.61
C ALA A 398 -25.22 6.07 10.72
N ARG A 399 -26.32 5.78 11.44
CA ARG A 399 -26.76 6.58 12.59
C ARG A 399 -25.77 6.52 13.75
N GLU A 400 -25.26 5.33 14.05
CA GLU A 400 -24.25 5.13 15.10
C GLU A 400 -22.94 5.84 14.73
N ALA A 401 -22.48 5.69 13.48
CA ALA A 401 -21.28 6.37 12.99
C ALA A 401 -21.42 7.90 13.02
N GLU A 402 -22.58 8.46 12.65
CA GLU A 402 -22.82 9.90 12.74
C GLU A 402 -22.78 10.41 14.19
N LEU A 403 -23.37 9.65 15.13
CA LEU A 403 -23.32 9.97 16.55
C LEU A 403 -21.88 10.00 17.07
N MET A 404 -21.12 8.93 16.84
CA MET A 404 -19.71 8.81 17.23
C MET A 404 -18.81 9.88 16.59
N THR A 405 -19.19 10.40 15.42
CA THR A 405 -18.43 11.46 14.74
C THR A 405 -18.72 12.84 15.35
N LYS A 406 -19.95 13.09 15.80
CA LYS A 406 -20.39 14.36 16.41
C LYS A 406 -20.02 14.48 17.88
N GLU A 407 -20.07 13.38 18.62
CA GLU A 407 -19.78 13.34 20.04
C GLU A 407 -18.27 13.16 20.27
N ARG A 408 -17.59 14.27 20.53
CA ARG A 408 -16.14 14.36 20.79
C ARG A 408 -15.89 14.99 22.16
N LEU A 409 -14.74 14.74 22.77
CA LEU A 409 -14.41 15.26 24.10
C LEU A 409 -14.36 16.80 24.09
N CYS A 410 -13.83 17.39 23.02
CA CYS A 410 -13.77 18.84 22.81
C CYS A 410 -15.15 19.55 22.77
N CYS A 411 -16.27 18.82 22.69
CA CYS A 411 -17.62 19.39 22.69
C CYS A 411 -18.11 19.79 24.11
N GLY A 412 -17.35 19.53 25.17
CA GLY A 412 -17.69 20.01 26.52
C GLY A 412 -17.22 19.14 27.69
N LEU A 413 -16.31 18.19 27.47
CA LEU A 413 -15.74 17.36 28.53
C LEU A 413 -14.31 17.81 28.83
N ASN A 414 -13.95 17.88 30.11
CA ASN A 414 -12.65 18.36 30.57
C ASN A 414 -11.93 17.28 31.40
N VAL A 415 -11.01 16.55 30.77
CA VAL A 415 -10.35 15.37 31.36
C VAL A 415 -9.28 15.80 32.36
N PHE A 416 -8.55 16.88 32.07
CA PHE A 416 -7.50 17.38 32.95
C PHE A 416 -8.05 17.89 34.27
N GLU A 417 -9.23 18.53 34.26
CA GLU A 417 -9.91 18.92 35.49
C GLU A 417 -10.24 17.70 36.37
N MET A 418 -10.83 16.65 35.79
CA MET A 418 -11.12 15.39 36.50
C MET A 418 -9.85 14.74 37.07
N PHE A 419 -8.74 14.82 36.33
CA PHE A 419 -7.45 14.34 36.78
C PHE A 419 -6.94 15.12 38.01
N LEU A 420 -7.01 16.45 37.97
CA LEU A 420 -6.63 17.31 39.11
C LEU A 420 -7.54 17.10 40.32
N GLN A 421 -8.85 16.95 40.12
CA GLN A 421 -9.79 16.64 41.20
C GLN A 421 -9.46 15.29 41.88
N ARG A 422 -9.06 14.29 41.11
CA ARG A 422 -8.61 13.00 41.65
C ARG A 422 -7.33 13.14 42.48
N ILE A 423 -6.36 13.95 42.04
CA ILE A 423 -5.17 14.26 42.84
C ILE A 423 -5.58 14.95 44.14
N LYS A 424 -6.51 15.91 44.10
CA LYS A 424 -7.04 16.58 45.30
C LYS A 424 -7.63 15.59 46.30
N GLN A 425 -8.41 14.62 45.84
CA GLN A 425 -8.98 13.58 46.72
C GLN A 425 -7.92 12.76 47.44
N ILE A 426 -6.82 12.42 46.75
CA ILE A 426 -5.68 11.70 47.35
C ILE A 426 -5.00 12.57 48.40
N LEU A 427 -4.75 13.85 48.10
CA LEU A 427 -4.07 14.77 49.02
C LEU A 427 -4.89 15.07 50.28
N VAL A 428 -6.21 15.25 50.15
CA VAL A 428 -7.10 15.55 51.29
C VAL A 428 -7.25 14.37 52.25
N SER A 429 -6.94 13.15 51.81
CA SER A 429 -7.06 11.95 52.65
C SER A 429 -6.07 11.92 53.83
N ASP A 430 -4.98 12.68 53.75
CA ASP A 430 -3.97 12.76 54.81
C ASP A 430 -3.87 14.17 55.39
N SER A 431 -4.02 14.26 56.71
CA SER A 431 -3.91 15.51 57.47
C SER A 431 -2.51 16.15 57.43
N ILE A 432 -1.48 15.40 57.01
CA ILE A 432 -0.11 15.91 56.93
C ILE A 432 0.03 17.10 55.97
N TRP A 433 -0.83 17.19 54.95
CA TRP A 433 -0.76 18.25 53.93
C TRP A 433 -1.30 19.60 54.41
N THR A 434 -2.20 19.59 55.40
CA THR A 434 -2.91 20.79 55.91
C THR A 434 -2.51 21.17 57.34
N GLY A 435 -1.78 20.33 58.06
CA GLY A 435 -1.17 20.69 59.34
C GLY A 435 -2.14 20.84 60.51
N GLY A 436 -3.39 20.36 60.37
CA GLY A 436 -4.42 20.46 61.41
C GLY A 436 -4.98 21.87 61.59
N TYR A 437 -5.49 22.17 62.80
CA TYR A 437 -6.23 23.40 63.07
C TYR A 437 -5.35 24.50 63.71
N PRO A 438 -5.36 25.75 63.20
CA PRO A 438 -4.47 26.83 63.65
C PRO A 438 -4.78 27.31 65.07
N THR A 439 -3.71 27.62 65.82
CA THR A 439 -3.76 28.08 67.22
C THR A 439 -4.55 29.38 67.39
N ASN A 440 -4.45 30.30 66.43
CA ASN A 440 -5.18 31.57 66.42
C ASN A 440 -6.62 31.45 65.88
N GLY A 441 -7.05 30.25 65.48
CA GLY A 441 -8.37 29.99 64.91
C GLY A 441 -8.61 30.53 63.49
N VAL A 442 -7.59 31.10 62.83
CA VAL A 442 -7.70 31.70 61.50
C VAL A 442 -6.78 30.99 60.49
N MET A 443 -5.46 31.06 60.68
CA MET A 443 -4.46 30.47 59.79
C MET A 443 -3.09 30.36 60.47
N TRP A 444 -2.26 29.42 60.01
CA TRP A 444 -0.87 29.29 60.45
C TRP A 444 -0.01 30.48 59.95
N VAL A 445 0.80 31.07 60.82
CA VAL A 445 1.59 32.28 60.51
C VAL A 445 3.08 32.08 60.73
N ASP A 446 3.49 31.48 61.85
CA ASP A 446 4.91 31.22 62.12
C ASP A 446 5.23 29.72 62.00
N GLU A 447 4.21 28.89 62.20
CA GLU A 447 4.32 27.44 62.18
C GLU A 447 4.51 26.90 60.76
N CYS A 448 5.47 26.00 60.58
CA CYS A 448 5.81 25.36 59.31
C CYS A 448 5.12 23.98 59.17
N VAL A 449 3.79 23.97 59.25
CA VAL A 449 2.98 22.73 59.26
C VAL A 449 2.20 22.46 57.97
N GLU A 450 2.13 23.43 57.06
CA GLU A 450 1.46 23.28 55.76
C GLU A 450 2.48 23.00 54.63
N PHE A 451 2.07 22.26 53.59
CA PHE A 451 2.94 21.94 52.45
C PHE A 451 3.58 23.17 51.80
N HIS A 452 2.85 24.27 51.66
CA HIS A 452 3.39 25.49 51.05
C HIS A 452 4.62 26.06 51.80
N ARG A 453 4.80 25.73 53.09
CA ARG A 453 5.98 26.12 53.89
C ARG A 453 7.19 25.27 53.56
N ILE A 454 6.98 23.97 53.37
CA ILE A 454 8.01 23.04 52.86
C ILE A 454 8.45 23.51 51.47
N TRP A 455 7.49 23.84 50.60
CA TRP A 455 7.80 24.41 49.29
C TRP A 455 8.54 25.75 49.37
N SER A 456 8.20 26.63 50.32
CA SER A 456 8.93 27.89 50.52
C SER A 456 10.41 27.66 50.88
N ALA A 457 10.71 26.62 51.66
CA ALA A 457 12.09 26.23 51.98
C ALA A 457 12.82 25.59 50.78
N LEU A 458 12.13 24.74 50.00
CA LEU A 458 12.68 24.17 48.77
C LEU A 458 12.92 25.23 47.71
N GLN A 459 11.99 26.17 47.53
CA GLN A 459 12.14 27.31 46.64
C GLN A 459 13.34 28.17 47.02
N PHE A 460 13.59 28.35 48.32
CA PHE A 460 14.79 29.02 48.81
C PHE A 460 16.05 28.29 48.35
N PHE A 461 16.10 26.96 48.47
CA PHE A 461 17.22 26.16 47.94
C PHE A 461 17.35 26.30 46.40
N ILE A 462 16.25 26.17 45.65
CA ILE A 462 16.23 26.26 44.18
C ILE A 462 16.72 27.63 43.66
N CYS A 463 16.41 28.70 44.39
CA CYS A 463 16.82 30.06 44.02
C CYS A 463 18.31 30.32 44.24
N HIS A 464 19.08 29.44 44.88
CA HIS A 464 20.51 29.66 45.10
C HIS A 464 21.25 29.86 43.78
N PRO A 465 22.05 30.93 43.63
CA PRO A 465 22.87 31.13 42.45
C PRO A 465 24.07 30.16 42.46
N PRO A 466 24.59 29.78 41.28
CA PRO A 466 25.74 28.90 41.17
C PRO A 466 26.95 29.61 41.77
N GLN A 467 27.72 28.88 42.57
CA GLN A 467 28.93 29.39 43.24
C GLN A 467 30.18 29.09 42.41
N ARG A 468 30.14 28.06 41.56
CA ARG A 468 31.21 27.67 40.64
C ARG A 468 30.72 27.74 39.18
N GLU A 469 31.64 27.95 38.23
CA GLU A 469 31.31 28.00 36.79
C GLU A 469 30.82 26.64 36.23
N ASP A 470 31.21 25.53 36.86
CA ASP A 470 30.81 24.16 36.48
C ASP A 470 29.51 23.69 37.15
N GLU A 471 28.87 24.52 37.98
CA GLU A 471 27.61 24.18 38.65
C GLU A 471 26.41 24.50 37.76
N HIS A 472 25.71 23.44 37.37
CA HIS A 472 24.46 23.52 36.63
C HIS A 472 23.30 23.95 37.53
N LEU A 473 22.38 24.71 36.95
CA LEU A 473 21.19 25.18 37.64
C LEU A 473 20.13 24.07 37.75
N ILE A 474 19.30 24.11 38.78
CA ILE A 474 18.23 23.10 38.98
C ILE A 474 17.23 23.11 37.82
N GLU A 475 16.93 24.28 37.24
CA GLU A 475 16.10 24.38 36.04
C GLU A 475 16.71 23.70 34.79
N GLU A 476 18.04 23.51 34.72
CA GLU A 476 18.69 22.79 33.62
C GLU A 476 18.50 21.26 33.74
N PHE A 477 18.36 20.75 34.97
CA PHE A 477 18.13 19.34 35.23
C PHE A 477 16.66 18.95 35.19
N PHE A 478 15.81 19.71 35.88
CA PHE A 478 14.42 19.33 36.12
C PHE A 478 13.40 20.14 35.29
N GLY A 479 13.82 21.24 34.65
CA GLY A 479 12.93 22.13 33.90
C GLY A 479 11.90 22.82 34.78
N ASP A 480 10.73 23.15 34.20
CA ASP A 480 9.63 23.82 34.91
C ASP A 480 8.72 22.84 35.69
N SER A 481 8.92 21.53 35.53
CA SER A 481 7.94 20.55 36.00
C SER A 481 7.86 20.48 37.53
N VAL A 482 8.96 20.71 38.24
CA VAL A 482 8.98 20.76 39.72
C VAL A 482 8.06 21.86 40.23
N GLN A 483 8.09 23.03 39.59
CA GLN A 483 7.22 24.16 39.90
C GLN A 483 5.77 23.81 39.56
N TRP A 484 5.51 23.18 38.42
CA TRP A 484 4.17 22.71 38.07
C TRP A 484 3.61 21.72 39.09
N ALA A 485 4.40 20.78 39.59
CA ALA A 485 3.97 19.82 40.61
C ALA A 485 3.65 20.49 41.93
N ALA A 486 4.60 21.26 42.47
CA ALA A 486 4.45 21.89 43.77
C ALA A 486 3.30 22.91 43.78
N LEU A 487 3.19 23.73 42.73
CA LEU A 487 2.11 24.72 42.63
C LEU A 487 0.75 24.06 42.38
N SER A 488 0.70 22.92 41.70
CA SER A 488 -0.52 22.13 41.60
C SER A 488 -0.97 21.62 42.97
N ILE A 489 -0.06 21.06 43.77
CA ILE A 489 -0.38 20.63 45.15
C ILE A 489 -0.86 21.83 46.00
N ILE A 490 -0.15 22.96 45.96
CA ILE A 490 -0.51 24.18 46.69
C ILE A 490 -1.89 24.73 46.25
N SER A 491 -2.18 24.68 44.95
CA SER A 491 -3.46 25.13 44.40
C SER A 491 -4.60 24.21 44.81
N LEU A 492 -4.43 22.89 44.70
CA LEU A 492 -5.46 21.91 45.06
C LEU A 492 -5.79 21.89 46.56
N LEU A 493 -4.80 22.18 47.42
CA LEU A 493 -4.97 22.34 48.86
C LEU A 493 -5.52 23.71 49.28
N GLY A 494 -5.71 24.65 48.34
CA GLY A 494 -6.19 26.00 48.65
C GLY A 494 -5.17 26.85 49.44
N GLN A 495 -3.88 26.53 49.37
CA GLN A 495 -2.81 27.20 50.12
C GLN A 495 -2.15 28.36 49.36
N HIS A 496 -2.49 28.56 48.08
CA HIS A 496 -1.83 29.52 47.18
C HIS A 496 -1.78 30.97 47.70
N ARG A 497 -2.88 31.48 48.29
CA ARG A 497 -2.90 32.84 48.87
C ARG A 497 -1.96 32.97 50.08
N ARG A 498 -1.89 31.94 50.92
CA ARG A 498 -0.99 31.90 52.09
C ARG A 498 0.46 31.81 51.66
N PHE A 499 0.75 31.00 50.65
CA PHE A 499 2.05 30.90 50.01
C PHE A 499 2.55 32.27 49.52
N GLU A 500 1.74 33.01 48.76
CA GLU A 500 2.13 34.31 48.22
C GLU A 500 2.51 35.33 49.31
N VAL A 501 1.81 35.31 50.45
CA VAL A 501 2.06 36.22 51.57
C VAL A 501 3.29 35.81 52.38
N LEU A 502 3.45 34.51 52.64
CA LEU A 502 4.34 33.96 53.67
C LEU A 502 5.61 33.30 53.13
N ASP A 503 5.81 33.23 51.81
CA ASP A 503 7.02 32.67 51.20
C ASP A 503 8.28 33.46 51.59
N PHE A 504 9.34 32.73 51.96
CA PHE A 504 10.61 33.29 52.42
C PHE A 504 11.33 34.06 51.31
N CYS A 505 11.30 33.55 50.08
CA CYS A 505 11.95 34.18 48.94
C CYS A 505 11.25 35.48 48.57
N TYR A 506 9.92 35.48 48.51
CA TYR A 506 9.12 36.67 48.19
C TYR A 506 9.27 37.74 49.25
N HIS A 507 9.39 37.35 50.53
CA HIS A 507 9.73 38.29 51.60
C HIS A 507 11.13 38.89 51.41
N LEU A 508 12.15 38.06 51.13
CA LEU A 508 13.52 38.53 50.86
C LEU A 508 13.58 39.51 49.68
N HIS A 509 12.90 39.20 48.57
CA HIS A 509 12.81 40.10 47.41
C HIS A 509 12.09 41.41 47.75
N ARG A 510 11.03 41.38 48.58
CA ARG A 510 10.34 42.61 49.04
C ARG A 510 11.24 43.50 49.90
N ILE A 511 12.00 42.92 50.84
CA ILE A 511 12.92 43.67 51.70
C ILE A 511 14.07 44.26 50.89
N GLN A 512 14.73 43.45 50.06
CA GLN A 512 15.88 43.91 49.27
C GLN A 512 15.48 45.04 48.30
N LYS A 513 14.27 44.95 47.72
CA LYS A 513 13.72 46.01 46.87
C LYS A 513 13.46 47.30 47.65
N ALA A 514 13.15 47.22 48.95
CA ALA A 514 12.86 48.36 49.80
C ALA A 514 14.13 49.04 50.33
N ASP A 515 15.15 48.28 50.72
CA ASP A 515 16.39 48.81 51.30
C ASP A 515 17.55 48.99 50.31
N GLY A 516 17.49 48.33 49.15
CA GLY A 516 18.47 48.43 48.07
C GLY A 516 19.85 47.86 48.40
N LYS A 517 19.99 47.07 49.46
CA LYS A 517 21.31 46.55 49.90
C LYS A 517 21.79 45.41 48.99
N ASP A 518 23.12 45.33 48.79
CA ASP A 518 23.81 44.25 48.07
C ASP A 518 25.03 43.79 48.88
N GLU A 519 24.80 42.81 49.74
CA GLU A 519 25.84 42.19 50.57
C GLU A 519 26.06 40.73 50.13
N THR A 520 27.23 40.19 50.43
CA THR A 520 27.51 38.76 50.22
C THR A 520 27.35 38.03 51.55
N VAL A 521 26.30 37.22 51.67
CA VAL A 521 25.99 36.45 52.87
C VAL A 521 26.21 34.97 52.56
N ASN A 522 27.03 34.28 53.36
CA ASN A 522 27.36 32.86 53.17
C ASN A 522 27.85 32.50 51.75
N GLY A 523 28.62 33.40 51.12
CA GLY A 523 29.13 33.19 49.76
C GLY A 523 28.12 33.50 48.64
N ILE A 524 26.90 33.92 48.99
CA ILE A 524 25.83 34.25 48.04
C ILE A 524 25.71 35.76 47.94
N ARG A 525 25.86 36.30 46.73
CA ARG A 525 25.58 37.71 46.45
C ARG A 525 24.07 37.95 46.44
N LEU A 526 23.59 38.83 47.31
CA LEU A 526 22.16 39.06 47.53
C LEU A 526 21.42 39.48 46.25
N VAL A 527 22.00 40.36 45.42
CA VAL A 527 21.37 40.78 44.16
C VAL A 527 21.15 39.59 43.20
N ARG A 528 22.10 38.65 43.09
CA ARG A 528 21.95 37.47 42.21
C ARG A 528 20.84 36.53 42.71
N MET A 529 20.73 36.36 44.02
CA MET A 529 19.68 35.57 44.64
C MET A 529 18.30 36.19 44.36
N VAL A 530 18.16 37.49 44.57
CA VAL A 530 16.88 38.22 44.40
C VAL A 530 16.45 38.27 42.93
N GLU A 531 17.39 38.38 41.99
CA GLU A 531 17.11 38.24 40.56
C GLU A 531 16.54 36.86 40.20
N ARG A 532 17.10 35.77 40.76
CA ARG A 532 16.58 34.41 40.56
C ARG A 532 15.19 34.24 41.19
N ILE A 533 15.01 34.72 42.41
CA ILE A 533 13.70 34.71 43.09
C ILE A 533 12.63 35.38 42.23
N ARG A 534 12.95 36.55 41.65
CA ARG A 534 12.00 37.26 40.78
C ARG A 534 11.61 36.45 39.55
N ARG A 535 12.53 35.68 38.95
CA ARG A 535 12.22 34.80 37.82
C ARG A 535 11.24 33.69 38.22
N PHE A 536 11.53 32.98 39.31
CA PHE A 536 10.64 31.93 39.81
C PHE A 536 9.29 32.50 40.28
N GLN A 537 9.27 33.70 40.85
CA GLN A 537 8.01 34.37 41.21
C GLN A 537 7.12 34.61 39.98
N LEU A 538 7.69 35.06 38.86
CA LEU A 538 6.95 35.26 37.61
C LEU A 538 6.42 33.93 37.05
N LEU A 539 7.25 32.89 37.05
CA LEU A 539 6.85 31.53 36.62
C LEU A 539 5.71 31.01 37.49
N ASN A 540 5.85 31.10 38.82
CA ASN A 540 4.84 30.60 39.75
C ASN A 540 3.50 31.31 39.56
N ASN A 541 3.52 32.63 39.35
CA ASN A 541 2.29 33.39 39.12
C ASN A 541 1.60 32.98 37.81
N GLN A 542 2.36 32.67 36.76
CA GLN A 542 1.79 32.15 35.51
C GLN A 542 1.15 30.79 35.71
N VAL A 543 1.84 29.86 36.36
CA VAL A 543 1.34 28.50 36.63
C VAL A 543 0.08 28.56 37.50
N LEU A 544 0.10 29.34 38.58
CA LEU A 544 -1.06 29.51 39.47
C LEU A 544 -2.26 30.13 38.74
N ALA A 545 -2.04 31.09 37.84
CA ALA A 545 -3.10 31.67 37.03
C ALA A 545 -3.72 30.66 36.05
N ILE A 546 -2.90 29.79 35.43
CA ILE A 546 -3.40 28.72 34.57
C ILE A 546 -4.22 27.73 35.41
N LEU A 547 -3.69 27.27 36.54
CA LEU A 547 -4.38 26.34 37.43
C LEU A 547 -5.68 26.94 37.98
N SER A 548 -5.72 28.22 38.34
CA SER A 548 -6.94 28.86 38.83
C SER A 548 -8.01 28.96 37.76
N ASN A 549 -7.63 29.20 36.50
CA ASN A 549 -8.59 29.24 35.39
C ASN A 549 -9.21 27.88 35.12
N ILE A 550 -8.46 26.80 35.33
CA ILE A 550 -8.92 25.43 35.11
C ILE A 550 -9.73 24.90 36.29
N LEU A 551 -9.34 25.27 37.52
CA LEU A 551 -9.99 24.82 38.76
C LEU A 551 -11.15 25.72 39.21
N SER A 552 -11.38 26.86 38.55
CA SER A 552 -12.55 27.69 38.84
C SER A 552 -13.80 26.93 38.37
N PRO A 553 -14.73 26.57 39.27
CA PRO A 553 -15.92 25.86 38.87
C PRO A 553 -16.72 26.76 37.91
N ALA A 554 -16.79 26.34 36.65
CA ALA A 554 -17.83 26.82 35.76
C ALA A 554 -19.15 26.22 36.28
N GLU A 555 -19.88 27.03 37.07
CA GLU A 555 -21.22 26.72 37.58
C GLU A 555 -21.29 25.71 38.73
N GLU A 556 -21.08 26.17 39.97
CA GLU A 556 -21.84 25.62 41.10
C GLU A 556 -22.18 26.73 42.09
N PHE A 557 -23.47 27.00 42.22
CA PHE A 557 -24.12 27.90 43.18
C PHE A 557 -24.06 27.30 44.60
N GLU A 558 -22.91 26.83 45.06
CA GLU A 558 -22.69 26.73 46.50
C GLU A 558 -22.20 28.10 46.96
N GLU A 559 -23.04 28.80 47.73
CA GLU A 559 -22.55 29.89 48.57
C GLU A 559 -21.37 29.31 49.36
N GLU A 560 -20.13 29.63 48.95
CA GLU A 560 -18.94 29.31 49.74
C GLU A 560 -19.22 29.86 51.13
N ARG A 561 -19.53 28.98 52.09
CA ARG A 561 -19.77 29.37 53.48
C ARG A 561 -18.47 29.91 54.02
N VAL A 562 -18.24 31.21 53.81
CA VAL A 562 -17.09 31.92 54.34
C VAL A 562 -17.20 31.84 55.85
N ARG A 563 -16.12 31.40 56.49
CA ARG A 563 -16.08 31.31 57.94
C ARG A 563 -16.23 32.69 58.57
N GLU A 564 -17.31 32.88 59.33
CA GLU A 564 -17.57 34.11 60.07
C GLU A 564 -16.92 34.06 61.46
N PHE A 565 -16.44 35.21 61.92
CA PHE A 565 -15.90 35.38 63.27
C PHE A 565 -16.85 36.25 64.10
N LEU A 566 -17.15 35.80 65.31
CA LEU A 566 -18.03 36.54 66.21
C LEU A 566 -17.36 37.86 66.66
N PRO A 567 -18.10 38.99 66.66
CA PRO A 567 -17.59 40.23 67.24
C PRO A 567 -17.39 40.09 68.76
N PRO A 568 -16.56 40.94 69.39
CA PRO A 568 -16.36 40.91 70.84
C PRO A 568 -17.70 41.04 71.58
N THR A 569 -18.09 40.03 72.35
CA THR A 569 -19.31 40.04 73.15
C THR A 569 -19.06 40.69 74.51
N HIS A 570 -19.91 41.66 74.89
CA HIS A 570 -19.81 42.29 76.19
C HIS A 570 -20.14 41.26 77.30
N PRO A 571 -19.40 41.21 78.44
CA PRO A 571 -19.60 40.20 79.49
C PRO A 571 -21.02 40.14 80.07
N SER A 572 -21.83 41.19 79.91
CA SER A 572 -23.23 41.22 80.34
C SER A 572 -24.19 40.44 79.43
N LEU A 573 -23.74 40.05 78.23
CA LEU A 573 -24.53 39.38 77.20
C LEU A 573 -24.12 37.91 76.99
N SER A 574 -23.07 37.43 77.68
CA SER A 574 -22.48 36.09 77.47
C SER A 574 -23.39 34.91 77.85
N ASN A 575 -24.47 35.15 78.60
CA ASN A 575 -25.44 34.11 78.99
C ASN A 575 -26.76 34.15 78.17
N GLN A 576 -26.89 35.04 77.18
CA GLN A 576 -28.16 35.19 76.44
C GLN A 576 -28.19 34.49 75.08
N TYR A 577 -27.06 34.01 74.58
CA TYR A 577 -26.99 33.26 73.33
C TYR A 577 -26.26 31.93 73.56
N PRO A 578 -26.89 30.77 73.27
CA PRO A 578 -26.19 29.50 73.29
C PRO A 578 -25.09 29.51 72.24
N ILE A 579 -23.91 29.05 72.64
CA ILE A 579 -22.82 28.71 71.72
C ILE A 579 -23.16 27.31 71.21
N ASP A 580 -23.65 27.20 69.98
CA ASP A 580 -23.74 25.90 69.30
C ASP A 580 -22.30 25.49 68.91
N GLU A 581 -21.86 24.33 69.41
CA GLU A 581 -20.54 23.72 69.16
C GLU A 581 -20.33 23.29 67.71
#